data_AF-A0A329W0H1-F1
#
_entry.id   AF-A0A329W0H1-F1
#
_cell.length_a   1.000
_cell.length_b   1.000
_cell.length_c   1.000
_cell.angle_alpha   90.00
_cell.angle_beta   90.00
_cell.angle_gamma   90.00
#
_symmetry.space_group_name_H-M   'P 1'
#
loop_
_entity.id
_entity.type
_entity.pdbx_description
1 polymer ?
#
loop_
_entity_poly.entity_id
_entity_poly.type
_entity_poly.pdbx_seq_one_letter_code
_entity_poly.pdbx_strand_id
1 'polypeptide(L)'
;MMYSIKGVQYQTLVNIPKNIGLGYSKWSDGKVHLINGDFLFYGSIDIKGENGPINKETEVDANWTVKFNEMPCDSQGNILLKSHWLSPASNDSWLIKDKMRLMILCSKEPTHRLILETGEIIDNKVDNDYLRDMIFSYTILRR
;
A
#
# COMPACT_ATOMS: atom_id res chain seq x y z
N MET A 1 17.63 6.05 24.66
CA MET A 1 18.08 4.84 23.93
C MET A 1 18.39 5.29 22.51
N MET A 2 19.59 5.06 22.01
CA MET A 2 20.05 5.59 20.72
C MET A 2 19.90 4.49 19.67
N TYR A 3 18.91 4.63 18.80
CA TYR A 3 18.67 3.68 17.71
C TYR A 3 19.79 3.80 16.67
N SER A 4 20.40 2.67 16.30
CA SER A 4 21.37 2.62 15.20
C SER A 4 20.72 2.06 13.93
N ILE A 5 20.98 2.65 12.77
CA ILE A 5 20.49 2.14 11.49
C ILE A 5 21.16 0.79 11.20
N LYS A 6 20.34 -0.25 10.98
CA LYS A 6 20.79 -1.57 10.49
C LYS A 6 20.80 -1.63 8.97
N GLY A 7 19.85 -0.97 8.32
CA GLY A 7 19.77 -0.94 6.86
C GLY A 7 18.49 -0.29 6.33
N VAL A 8 18.31 -0.37 5.01
CA VAL A 8 17.11 0.08 4.29
C VAL A 8 16.56 -1.11 3.51
N GLN A 9 15.25 -1.33 3.57
CA GLN A 9 14.56 -2.34 2.78
C GLN A 9 13.82 -1.71 1.60
N TYR A 10 13.76 -2.44 0.49
CA TYR A 10 12.99 -2.09 -0.70
C TYR A 10 12.10 -3.29 -1.09
N GLN A 11 10.81 -3.05 -1.33
CA GLN A 11 9.85 -4.06 -1.75
C GLN A 11 9.05 -3.55 -2.96
N THR A 12 9.01 -4.32 -4.05
CA THR A 12 8.58 -3.82 -5.38
C THR A 12 7.28 -4.44 -5.90
N LEU A 13 6.68 -5.43 -5.22
CA LEU A 13 5.58 -6.22 -5.80
C LEU A 13 4.37 -6.27 -4.87
N VAL A 14 3.72 -5.12 -4.69
CA VAL A 14 2.46 -5.04 -3.96
C VAL A 14 1.37 -4.63 -4.94
N ASN A 15 0.45 -5.56 -5.16
CA ASN A 15 -0.75 -5.31 -5.94
C ASN A 15 -1.89 -5.05 -4.96
N ILE A 16 -2.71 -4.02 -5.23
CA ILE A 16 -3.94 -3.82 -4.48
C ILE A 16 -5.09 -4.38 -5.32
N PRO A 17 -5.63 -5.57 -4.98
CA PRO A 17 -6.66 -6.21 -5.80
C PRO A 17 -7.99 -5.45 -5.78
N LYS A 18 -8.77 -5.59 -6.86
CA LYS A 18 -10.10 -4.98 -7.05
C LYS A 18 -11.24 -5.86 -6.52
N ASN A 19 -11.18 -7.17 -6.75
CA ASN A 19 -12.18 -8.17 -6.35
C ASN A 19 -11.87 -8.75 -4.97
N ILE A 20 -11.63 -7.85 -4.03
CA ILE A 20 -11.74 -8.17 -2.61
C ILE A 20 -13.22 -7.99 -2.29
N GLY A 21 -13.96 -9.09 -2.18
CA GLY A 21 -15.41 -9.08 -1.96
C GLY A 21 -15.88 -8.50 -0.61
N LEU A 22 -15.05 -7.73 0.09
CA LEU A 22 -15.27 -7.26 1.45
C LEU A 22 -14.64 -5.86 1.63
N GLY A 23 -15.45 -4.90 2.08
CA GLY A 23 -15.03 -3.57 2.54
C GLY A 23 -14.61 -3.60 4.01
N TYR A 24 -15.21 -2.76 4.86
CA TYR A 24 -15.06 -2.81 6.32
C TYR A 24 -15.28 -4.26 6.82
N SER A 25 -14.19 -5.00 7.15
CA SER A 25 -14.12 -6.31 7.84
C SER A 25 -12.87 -7.13 7.46
N LYS A 26 -12.13 -6.78 6.39
CA LYS A 26 -10.82 -7.39 6.11
C LYS A 26 -9.67 -6.49 6.56
N TRP A 27 -8.65 -7.11 7.14
CA TRP A 27 -7.54 -6.42 7.77
C TRP A 27 -6.34 -6.22 6.84
N SER A 28 -6.20 -7.01 5.78
CA SER A 28 -5.07 -6.92 4.85
C SER A 28 -5.33 -5.90 3.74
N ASP A 29 -6.40 -6.08 2.98
CA ASP A 29 -6.67 -5.32 1.75
C ASP A 29 -8.17 -5.09 1.63
N GLY A 30 -8.59 -3.94 1.11
CA GLY A 30 -10.01 -3.61 1.04
C GLY A 30 -10.31 -2.34 0.25
N LYS A 31 -11.61 -2.13 0.05
CA LYS A 31 -12.16 -0.92 -0.58
C LYS A 31 -13.36 -0.38 0.20
N VAL A 32 -13.53 0.93 0.17
CA VAL A 32 -14.55 1.66 0.91
C VAL A 32 -15.09 2.78 0.04
N HIS A 33 -16.40 2.74 -0.22
CA HIS A 33 -17.14 3.86 -0.80
C HIS A 33 -17.56 4.81 0.32
N LEU A 34 -17.12 6.06 0.24
CA LEU A 34 -17.46 7.08 1.23
C LEU A 34 -18.78 7.76 0.85
N ILE A 35 -19.48 8.27 1.86
CA ILE A 35 -20.82 8.90 1.69
C ILE A 35 -20.77 10.10 0.74
N ASN A 36 -19.64 10.80 0.67
CA ASN A 36 -19.42 11.96 -0.20
C ASN A 36 -19.06 11.60 -1.65
N GLY A 37 -19.06 10.31 -2.02
CA GLY A 37 -18.69 9.84 -3.36
C GLY A 37 -17.20 9.58 -3.55
N ASP A 38 -16.34 9.97 -2.61
CA ASP A 38 -14.93 9.59 -2.61
C ASP A 38 -14.80 8.06 -2.43
N PHE A 39 -13.66 7.53 -2.88
CA PHE A 39 -13.35 6.11 -2.83
C PHE A 39 -12.00 5.88 -2.18
N LEU A 40 -11.96 5.02 -1.18
CA LEU A 40 -10.74 4.64 -0.48
C LEU A 40 -10.44 3.18 -0.77
N PHE A 41 -9.22 2.87 -1.16
CA PHE A 41 -8.73 1.49 -1.23
C PHE A 41 -7.39 1.39 -0.53
N TYR A 42 -7.09 0.20 -0.03
CA TYR A 42 -5.90 -0.03 0.77
C TYR A 42 -5.38 -1.45 0.59
N GLY A 43 -4.08 -1.60 0.80
CA GLY A 43 -3.41 -2.89 0.84
C GLY A 43 -2.35 -2.94 1.94
N SER A 44 -2.09 -4.15 2.43
CA SER A 44 -1.10 -4.40 3.48
C SER A 44 0.16 -5.05 2.93
N ILE A 45 1.28 -4.73 3.57
CA ILE A 45 2.63 -5.02 3.10
C ILE A 45 3.39 -5.58 4.28
N ASP A 46 3.99 -6.75 4.09
CA ASP A 46 4.78 -7.39 5.13
C ASP A 46 6.10 -6.63 5.33
N ILE A 47 6.38 -6.26 6.57
CA ILE A 47 7.63 -5.62 6.99
C ILE A 47 8.64 -6.72 7.26
N LYS A 48 9.72 -6.70 6.48
CA LYS A 48 10.89 -7.55 6.64
C LYS A 48 11.98 -6.84 7.44
N GLY A 49 12.65 -7.58 8.32
CA GLY A 49 13.86 -7.19 9.02
C GLY A 49 15.10 -7.36 8.14
N GLU A 50 16.28 -7.36 8.77
CA GLU A 50 17.55 -7.42 8.04
C GLU A 50 17.73 -8.76 7.31
N ASN A 51 17.43 -9.87 8.00
CA ASN A 51 17.71 -11.23 7.54
C ASN A 51 16.44 -12.08 7.35
N GLY A 52 15.26 -11.46 7.18
CA GLY A 52 13.99 -12.20 7.06
C GLY A 52 12.82 -11.46 7.71
N PRO A 53 11.90 -12.15 8.40
CA PRO A 53 10.88 -11.50 9.23
C PRO A 53 11.51 -10.51 10.22
N ILE A 54 10.85 -9.38 10.48
CA ILE A 54 11.38 -8.38 11.42
C ILE A 54 11.40 -8.91 12.86
N ASN A 55 12.54 -8.80 13.52
CA ASN A 55 12.65 -9.20 14.92
C ASN A 55 12.30 -8.01 15.83
N LYS A 56 11.04 -7.89 16.25
CA LYS A 56 10.56 -6.76 17.09
C LYS A 56 11.21 -6.67 18.48
N GLU A 57 11.93 -7.69 18.96
CA GLU A 57 12.70 -7.58 20.21
C GLU A 57 13.97 -6.75 20.02
N THR A 58 14.55 -6.78 18.81
CA THR A 58 15.86 -6.17 18.51
C THR A 58 15.81 -5.15 17.39
N GLU A 59 14.71 -5.06 16.65
CA GLU A 59 14.53 -4.26 15.46
C GLU A 59 13.26 -3.40 15.54
N VAL A 60 13.33 -2.23 14.91
CA VAL A 60 12.21 -1.32 14.68
C VAL A 60 12.27 -0.83 13.26
N ASP A 61 11.14 -0.83 12.58
CA ASP A 61 10.98 -0.18 11.29
C ASP A 61 10.59 1.30 11.47
N ALA A 62 11.09 2.16 10.59
CA ALA A 62 10.83 3.59 10.61
C ALA A 62 10.90 4.19 9.20
N ASN A 63 10.47 5.45 9.07
CA ASN A 63 10.59 6.25 7.84
C ASN A 63 10.00 5.55 6.61
N TRP A 64 8.77 5.04 6.75
CA TRP A 64 8.09 4.39 5.65
C TRP A 64 7.81 5.37 4.52
N THR A 65 8.11 4.95 3.30
CA THR A 65 7.81 5.70 2.08
C THR A 65 7.28 4.77 0.99
N VAL A 66 6.51 5.33 0.08
CA VAL A 66 6.06 4.65 -1.13
C VAL A 66 6.39 5.50 -2.34
N LYS A 67 6.88 4.86 -3.40
CA LYS A 67 6.95 5.41 -4.75
C LYS A 67 5.95 4.66 -5.62
N PHE A 68 5.04 5.44 -6.20
CA PHE A 68 4.09 4.94 -7.19
C PHE A 68 4.78 4.84 -8.55
N ASN A 69 4.57 3.73 -9.25
CA ASN A 69 4.90 3.57 -10.67
C ASN A 69 3.64 3.62 -11.55
N GLU A 70 2.47 3.41 -10.95
CA GLU A 70 1.16 3.57 -11.57
C GLU A 70 0.29 4.54 -10.75
N MET A 71 -0.66 5.24 -11.39
CA MET A 71 -1.61 6.12 -10.72
C MET A 71 -3.07 5.74 -11.01
N PRO A 72 -3.98 5.83 -10.03
CA PRO A 72 -5.39 5.52 -10.25
C PRO A 72 -6.05 6.61 -11.10
N CYS A 73 -6.68 6.21 -12.20
CA CYS A 73 -7.31 7.13 -13.14
C CYS A 73 -8.68 6.63 -13.65
N ASP A 74 -9.38 7.47 -14.41
CA ASP A 74 -10.54 7.05 -15.20
C ASP A 74 -10.18 6.71 -16.65
N SER A 75 -11.17 6.32 -17.45
CA SER A 75 -10.98 5.88 -18.85
C SER A 75 -10.42 6.96 -19.78
N GLN A 76 -10.40 8.22 -19.34
CA GLN A 76 -9.81 9.33 -20.07
C GLN A 76 -8.40 9.68 -19.59
N GLY A 77 -7.89 8.96 -18.58
CA GLY A 77 -6.58 9.20 -17.98
C GLY A 77 -6.57 10.30 -16.91
N ASN A 78 -7.73 10.80 -16.48
CA ASN A 78 -7.77 11.80 -15.41
C ASN A 78 -7.36 11.15 -14.09
N ILE A 79 -6.32 11.68 -13.44
CA ILE A 79 -5.86 11.18 -12.15
C ILE A 79 -6.92 11.43 -11.08
N LEU A 80 -7.26 10.38 -10.35
CA LEU A 80 -8.30 10.41 -9.32
C LEU A 80 -7.73 10.49 -7.90
N LEU A 81 -6.42 10.29 -7.73
CA LEU A 81 -5.74 10.35 -6.43
C LEU A 81 -5.90 11.73 -5.79
N LYS A 82 -6.47 11.76 -4.58
CA LYS A 82 -6.53 12.95 -3.72
C LYS A 82 -5.41 12.97 -2.70
N SER A 83 -5.15 11.84 -2.05
CA SER A 83 -4.10 11.69 -1.04
C SER A 83 -3.75 10.23 -0.81
N HIS A 84 -2.59 9.97 -0.20
CA HIS A 84 -2.21 8.66 0.30
C HIS A 84 -1.48 8.80 1.64
N TRP A 85 -1.53 7.76 2.47
CA TRP A 85 -0.77 7.71 3.71
C TRP A 85 -0.46 6.27 4.11
N LEU A 86 0.59 6.12 4.92
CA LEU A 86 1.02 4.84 5.47
C LEU A 86 0.57 4.77 6.92
N SER A 87 0.07 3.62 7.33
CA SER A 87 -0.38 3.37 8.70
C SER A 87 0.00 1.96 9.14
N PRO A 88 0.19 1.70 10.44
CA PRO A 88 0.25 0.34 10.93
C PRO A 88 -1.06 -0.39 10.57
N ALA A 89 -0.97 -1.62 10.04
CA ALA A 89 -2.14 -2.47 9.91
C ALA A 89 -2.52 -2.94 11.32
N SER A 90 -3.45 -2.24 11.99
CA SER A 90 -3.74 -2.39 13.43
C SER A 90 -3.91 -3.83 13.94
N ASN A 91 -3.31 -4.06 15.11
CA ASN A 91 -3.17 -5.30 15.88
C ASN A 91 -4.49 -5.83 16.47
N ASP A 92 -4.83 -7.08 16.21
CA ASP A 92 -5.63 -7.88 17.16
C ASP A 92 -5.32 -9.39 17.14
N SER A 93 -4.36 -9.85 16.33
CA SER A 93 -3.84 -11.20 16.46
C SER A 93 -2.34 -11.17 16.67
N TRP A 94 -1.89 -11.96 17.63
CA TRP A 94 -0.48 -12.21 17.91
C TRP A 94 0.30 -12.79 16.71
N LEU A 95 -0.37 -13.06 15.59
CA LEU A 95 0.14 -13.65 14.36
C LEU A 95 0.44 -12.61 13.25
N ILE A 96 0.00 -11.34 13.36
CA ILE A 96 0.11 -10.33 12.27
C ILE A 96 0.84 -9.08 12.78
N LYS A 97 2.04 -9.24 13.34
CA LYS A 97 2.77 -8.13 14.00
C LYS A 97 3.60 -7.24 13.06
N ASP A 98 3.66 -7.57 11.76
CA ASP A 98 4.68 -7.04 10.86
C ASP A 98 4.08 -6.54 9.55
N LYS A 99 3.02 -5.73 9.62
CA LYS A 99 2.39 -5.18 8.40
C LYS A 99 2.22 -3.67 8.45
N MET A 100 2.63 -3.03 7.36
CA MET A 100 2.28 -1.66 7.03
C MET A 100 1.08 -1.68 6.10
N ARG A 101 0.21 -0.69 6.19
CA ARG A 101 -0.94 -0.49 5.30
C ARG A 101 -0.78 0.81 4.53
N LEU A 102 -0.85 0.73 3.19
CA LEU A 102 -0.99 1.89 2.33
C LEU A 102 -2.47 2.18 2.12
N MET A 103 -2.86 3.41 2.44
CA MET A 103 -4.20 3.94 2.25
C MET A 103 -4.19 4.91 1.07
N ILE A 104 -5.10 4.75 0.12
CA ILE A 104 -5.18 5.56 -1.10
C ILE A 104 -6.60 6.11 -1.25
N LEU A 105 -6.73 7.43 -1.15
CA LEU A 105 -8.01 8.13 -1.30
C LEU A 105 -8.12 8.73 -2.69
N CYS A 106 -9.21 8.39 -3.38
CA CYS A 106 -9.58 8.88 -4.69
C CYS A 106 -10.91 9.62 -4.67
N SER A 107 -11.13 10.48 -5.68
CA SER A 107 -12.38 11.23 -5.86
C SER A 107 -13.57 10.38 -6.30
N LYS A 108 -13.32 9.18 -6.83
CA LYS A 108 -14.28 8.13 -7.20
C LYS A 108 -13.54 6.82 -7.41
N GLU A 109 -14.25 5.70 -7.56
CA GLU A 109 -13.63 4.40 -7.82
C GLU A 109 -12.85 4.40 -9.16
N PRO A 110 -11.53 4.12 -9.15
CA PRO A 110 -10.74 4.09 -10.37
C PRO A 110 -11.11 2.89 -11.23
N THR A 111 -11.33 3.15 -12.50
CA THR A 111 -11.61 2.10 -13.50
C THR A 111 -10.37 1.74 -14.28
N HIS A 112 -9.35 2.59 -14.27
CA HIS A 112 -8.10 2.41 -14.99
C HIS A 112 -6.92 2.80 -14.09
N ARG A 113 -5.72 2.50 -14.57
CA ARG A 113 -4.48 3.02 -14.01
C ARG A 113 -3.56 3.51 -15.12
N LEU A 114 -2.85 4.59 -14.83
CA LEU A 114 -1.87 5.21 -15.71
C LEU A 114 -0.47 4.72 -15.33
N ILE A 115 0.24 4.09 -16.24
CA ILE A 115 1.67 3.80 -16.09
C ILE A 115 2.43 5.13 -16.18
N LEU A 116 3.11 5.53 -15.11
CA LEU A 116 3.76 6.84 -15.05
C LEU A 116 4.93 7.00 -16.02
N GLU A 117 5.64 5.90 -16.30
CA GLU A 117 6.81 5.91 -17.18
C GLU A 117 6.41 6.02 -18.66
N THR A 118 5.37 5.30 -19.08
CA THR A 118 4.98 5.20 -20.50
C THR A 118 3.78 6.07 -20.87
N GLY A 119 2.99 6.51 -19.90
CA GLY A 119 1.70 7.17 -20.12
C GLY A 119 0.59 6.24 -20.58
N GLU A 120 0.83 4.92 -20.58
CA GLU A 120 -0.18 3.93 -20.97
C GLU A 120 -1.31 3.86 -19.95
N ILE A 121 -2.56 3.78 -20.43
CA ILE A 121 -3.76 3.64 -19.60
C ILE A 121 -4.22 2.19 -19.71
N ILE A 122 -4.24 1.49 -18.58
CA ILE A 122 -4.67 0.08 -18.52
C ILE A 122 -6.02 -0.02 -17.80
N ASP A 123 -6.95 -0.78 -18.37
CA ASP A 123 -8.27 -1.04 -17.78
C ASP A 123 -8.15 -2.03 -16.61
N ASN A 124 -8.52 -1.58 -15.40
CA ASN A 124 -8.54 -2.38 -14.18
C ASN A 124 -9.71 -3.38 -14.14
N LYS A 125 -10.61 -3.38 -15.14
CA LYS A 125 -11.73 -4.34 -15.22
C LYS A 125 -11.29 -5.75 -15.60
N VAL A 126 -10.15 -5.91 -16.27
CA VAL A 126 -9.72 -7.20 -16.82
C VAL A 126 -8.79 -7.96 -15.88
N ASP A 127 -7.83 -7.28 -15.26
CA ASP A 127 -6.76 -7.92 -14.47
C ASP A 127 -6.94 -7.85 -12.96
N ASN A 128 -8.08 -7.34 -12.49
CA ASN A 128 -8.50 -7.41 -11.11
C ASN A 128 -7.59 -6.68 -10.10
N ASP A 129 -6.80 -5.70 -10.54
CA ASP A 129 -5.93 -4.88 -9.68
C ASP A 129 -6.23 -3.39 -9.85
N TYR A 130 -6.19 -2.63 -8.75
CA TYR A 130 -6.29 -1.16 -8.78
C TYR A 130 -4.95 -0.49 -9.11
N LEU A 131 -3.86 -0.99 -8.51
CA LEU A 131 -2.49 -0.53 -8.69
C LEU A 131 -1.52 -1.70 -8.46
N ARG A 132 -0.40 -1.66 -9.17
CA ARG A 132 0.67 -2.66 -9.15
C ARG A 132 2.03 -1.98 -9.09
N ASP A 133 3.06 -2.79 -8.89
CA ASP A 133 4.47 -2.42 -9.02
C ASP A 133 4.90 -1.20 -8.19
N MET A 134 4.26 -0.95 -7.05
CA MET A 134 4.66 0.12 -6.13
C MET A 134 5.94 -0.27 -5.38
N ILE A 135 6.84 0.70 -5.20
CA ILE A 135 8.09 0.50 -4.45
C ILE A 135 7.91 1.06 -3.05
N PHE A 136 7.97 0.19 -2.06
CA PHE A 136 8.00 0.56 -0.65
C PHE A 136 9.42 0.55 -0.13
N SER A 137 9.75 1.56 0.67
CA SER A 137 11.01 1.58 1.40
C SER A 137 10.83 2.02 2.83
N TYR A 138 11.67 1.49 3.70
CA TYR A 138 11.69 1.83 5.12
C TYR A 138 13.06 1.52 5.71
N THR A 139 13.40 2.22 6.78
CA THR A 139 14.64 1.99 7.55
C THR A 139 14.40 0.91 8.60
N ILE A 140 15.37 0.01 8.77
CA ILE A 140 15.44 -0.88 9.93
C ILE A 140 16.44 -0.29 10.92
N LEU A 141 15.99 -0.12 12.15
CA LEU A 141 16.74 0.38 13.28
C LEU A 141 16.95 -0.76 14.30
N ARG A 142 18.10 -0.75 14.98
CA ARG A 142 18.35 -1.59 16.14
C ARG A 142 17.78 -0.92 17.39
N ARG A 143 17.01 -1.67 18.18
CA ARG A 143 16.53 -1.23 19.51
C ARG A 143 17.68 -1.06 20.50
#